data_AF-A0A2N2RB48-F1
#
_entry.id   AF-A0A2N2RB48-F1
#
_cell.length_a   1.000
_cell.length_b   1.000
_cell.length_c   1.000
_cell.angle_alpha   90.00
_cell.angle_beta   90.00
_cell.angle_gamma   90.00
#
_symmetry.space_group_name_H-M   'P 1'
#
loop_
_entity.id
_entity.type
_entity.pdbx_description
1 polymer ?
#
loop_
_entity_poly.entity_id
_entity_poly.type
_entity_poly.pdbx_seq_one_letter_code
_entity_poly.pdbx_strand_id
1 'polypeptide(L)'
;MKSQLFHVLPPTSLAHSGVKHKFGDHVTIQNIRAFPFVHWPSGKPCDPVNMYLLDIAIEATGDSLRTYATKLSHLVRYCGRNVINIENLTDAHIQELSKELQDEMLQSAPLERKRNDNTIRAILSQAIRFLLWYQSKFMLLLRTPLIGEHRISPQIIIKKVVNDRGKGKNKQIDYYYTHSAMPTGESREPKRPIATSMIEDIQRCINRLGVTQEYSARFIQRYKNNQSLLSAQLNYMRARRHFMIWIMMHTGLRPSELDEMQVMEHEKILQTRKLLIPTKKRRKHNAPKRSFPLLINSASVVHRYLLARKSYCESLISAGIKPNPGESFFLRLDGNPIKKSSLEKDFERLANKAGYKGVQACLSMFRHRFITYEVIAHLKEFIQHSGKSRQMMTDIDYQSILKRVATKTGHGSIESLWNYIDLAWDEIDVWGSIDKAIARLNSADQLFSDLLALQHETIVLDNRQSNRKIDLKQIVDRIGEIISTAKQDIKINELHGKNVTSSEIHHLY
;
A
#
# COMPACT_ATOMS: atom_id res chain seq x y z
N MET A 1 -9.00 21.31 -22.19
CA MET A 1 -7.59 20.84 -22.26
C MET A 1 -7.52 19.42 -21.71
N LYS A 2 -6.92 18.43 -22.39
CA LYS A 2 -6.83 17.04 -21.87
C LYS A 2 -6.17 17.06 -20.48
N SER A 3 -6.76 16.39 -19.50
CA SER A 3 -6.23 16.37 -18.12
C SER A 3 -4.84 15.72 -18.05
N GLN A 4 -4.57 14.76 -18.93
CA GLN A 4 -3.35 13.98 -18.97
C GLN A 4 -2.58 14.23 -20.28
N LEU A 5 -1.31 14.63 -20.18
CA LEU A 5 -0.42 14.90 -21.33
C LEU A 5 0.37 13.66 -21.79
N PHE A 6 0.09 12.49 -21.24
CA PHE A 6 0.81 11.27 -21.60
C PHE A 6 -0.14 10.09 -21.71
N HIS A 7 0.21 9.15 -22.58
CA HIS A 7 -0.36 7.81 -22.59
C HIS A 7 0.70 6.80 -22.19
N VAL A 8 0.29 5.57 -21.89
CA VAL A 8 1.21 4.52 -21.45
C VAL A 8 1.37 3.54 -22.59
N LEU A 9 2.61 3.36 -23.02
CA LEU A 9 2.97 2.39 -24.05
C LEU A 9 2.81 0.96 -23.51
N PRO A 10 2.56 -0.01 -24.40
CA PRO A 10 2.63 -1.43 -24.04
C PRO A 10 4.02 -1.80 -23.47
N PRO A 11 4.15 -2.98 -22.82
CA PRO A 11 5.43 -3.44 -22.31
C PRO A 11 6.54 -3.29 -23.36
N THR A 12 7.55 -2.50 -23.03
CA THR A 12 8.62 -2.11 -23.96
C THR A 12 9.94 -2.68 -23.47
N SER A 13 10.69 -3.29 -24.37
CA SER A 13 12.03 -3.82 -24.13
C SER A 13 13.06 -2.74 -24.45
N LEU A 14 13.84 -2.29 -23.47
CA LEU A 14 14.93 -1.34 -23.68
C LEU A 14 16.28 -2.02 -23.50
N ALA A 15 17.25 -1.70 -24.36
CA ALA A 15 18.63 -2.12 -24.15
C ALA A 15 19.19 -1.45 -22.88
N HIS A 16 19.71 -2.25 -21.96
CA HIS A 16 20.26 -1.82 -20.67
C HIS A 16 21.79 -1.71 -20.71
N SER A 17 22.46 -2.72 -21.28
CA SER A 17 23.92 -2.74 -21.40
C SER A 17 24.34 -3.67 -22.53
N GLY A 18 25.42 -3.33 -23.24
CA GLY A 18 26.07 -4.21 -24.21
C GLY A 18 27.45 -4.60 -23.71
N VAL A 19 27.72 -5.89 -23.58
CA VAL A 19 29.06 -6.41 -23.28
C VAL A 19 29.55 -7.18 -24.49
N LYS A 20 30.71 -6.78 -25.01
CA LYS A 20 31.35 -7.46 -26.14
C LYS A 20 32.03 -8.73 -25.63
N HIS A 21 31.56 -9.89 -26.05
CA HIS A 21 32.20 -11.18 -25.74
C HIS A 21 32.96 -11.71 -26.97
N LYS A 22 33.90 -12.63 -26.74
CA LYS A 22 34.67 -13.29 -27.80
C LYS A 22 33.81 -14.01 -28.86
N PHE A 23 32.56 -14.33 -28.52
CA PHE A 23 31.61 -15.06 -29.39
C PHE A 23 30.42 -14.21 -29.86
N GLY A 24 30.44 -12.89 -29.65
CA GLY A 24 29.38 -11.97 -30.06
C GLY A 24 29.05 -10.91 -29.01
N ASP A 25 28.26 -9.90 -29.40
CA ASP A 25 27.80 -8.85 -28.50
C ASP A 25 26.61 -9.35 -27.66
N HIS A 26 26.73 -9.29 -26.34
CA HIS A 26 25.64 -9.62 -25.42
C HIS A 26 24.94 -8.34 -24.96
N VAL A 27 23.70 -8.14 -25.39
CA VAL A 27 22.88 -7.00 -24.96
C VAL A 27 21.92 -7.46 -23.87
N THR A 28 22.08 -6.93 -22.66
CA THR A 28 21.11 -7.06 -21.58
C THR A 28 19.92 -6.17 -21.88
N ILE A 29 18.71 -6.73 -21.80
CA ILE A 29 17.46 -6.03 -22.08
C ILE A 29 16.68 -5.86 -20.77
N GLN A 30 16.13 -4.67 -20.55
CA GLN A 30 15.21 -4.37 -19.46
C GLN A 30 13.79 -4.19 -20.00
N ASN A 31 12.86 -4.99 -19.45
CA ASN A 31 11.44 -4.88 -19.79
C ASN A 31 10.75 -3.85 -18.88
N ILE A 32 10.23 -2.79 -19.49
CA ILE A 32 9.42 -1.77 -18.82
C ILE A 32 7.96 -2.04 -19.10
N ARG A 33 7.23 -2.53 -18.08
CA ARG A 33 5.82 -2.90 -18.20
C ARG A 33 4.88 -1.75 -18.59
N ALA A 34 5.24 -0.52 -18.27
CA ALA A 34 4.40 0.65 -18.49
C ALA A 34 5.26 1.92 -18.64
N PHE A 35 5.62 2.26 -19.88
CA PHE A 35 6.40 3.46 -20.17
C PHE A 35 5.46 4.65 -20.49
N PRO A 36 5.53 5.78 -19.77
CA PRO A 36 4.71 6.96 -20.09
C PRO A 36 5.34 7.77 -21.23
N PHE A 37 4.59 7.94 -22.32
CA PHE A 37 5.00 8.75 -23.46
C PHE A 37 4.28 10.10 -23.45
N VAL A 38 5.06 11.18 -23.25
CA VAL A 38 4.59 12.54 -22.98
C VAL A 38 4.49 13.36 -24.26
N HIS A 39 3.45 14.19 -24.35
CA HIS A 39 3.20 15.11 -25.45
C HIS A 39 3.12 16.55 -24.93
N TRP A 40 3.45 17.48 -25.81
CA TRP A 40 3.10 18.89 -25.64
C TRP A 40 1.57 19.07 -25.64
N PRO A 41 1.05 20.20 -25.12
CA PRO A 41 -0.38 20.53 -25.23
C PRO A 41 -0.90 20.53 -26.68
N SER A 42 -0.03 20.79 -27.66
CA SER A 42 -0.31 20.71 -29.10
C SER A 42 -0.55 19.28 -29.63
N GLY A 43 -0.26 18.26 -28.82
CA GLY A 43 -0.34 16.85 -29.21
C GLY A 43 0.92 16.28 -29.84
N LYS A 44 1.93 17.11 -30.15
CA LYS A 44 3.25 16.63 -30.63
C LYS A 44 4.02 15.94 -29.49
N PRO A 45 4.86 14.92 -29.77
CA PRO A 45 5.75 14.33 -28.76
C PRO A 45 6.60 15.39 -28.05
N CYS A 46 6.77 15.24 -26.73
CA CYS A 46 7.66 16.09 -25.94
C CYS A 46 9.04 15.43 -25.84
N ASP A 47 9.84 15.58 -26.88
CA ASP A 47 11.12 14.87 -27.02
C ASP A 47 12.07 15.05 -25.83
N PRO A 48 12.28 16.27 -25.28
CA PRO A 48 13.17 16.44 -24.12
C PRO A 48 12.74 15.60 -22.91
N VAL A 49 11.44 15.56 -22.61
CA VAL A 49 10.91 14.81 -21.47
C VAL A 49 10.92 13.30 -21.76
N ASN A 50 10.60 12.89 -22.99
CA ASN A 50 10.64 11.48 -23.35
C ASN A 50 12.08 10.93 -23.30
N MET A 51 13.07 11.70 -23.78
CA MET A 51 14.48 11.35 -23.65
C MET A 51 14.94 11.26 -22.19
N TYR A 52 14.52 12.21 -21.34
CA TYR A 52 14.81 12.14 -19.90
C TYR A 52 14.23 10.87 -19.27
N LEU A 53 12.96 10.56 -19.56
CA LEU A 53 12.28 9.40 -19.02
C LEU A 53 12.91 8.08 -19.51
N LEU A 54 13.43 8.05 -20.74
CA LEU A 54 14.20 6.93 -21.28
C LEU A 54 15.54 6.76 -20.56
N ASP A 55 16.29 7.84 -20.33
CA ASP A 55 17.60 7.78 -19.67
C ASP A 55 17.49 7.25 -18.23
N ILE A 56 16.50 7.72 -17.47
CA ILE A 56 16.27 7.26 -16.09
C ILE A 56 15.47 5.96 -16.00
N ALA A 57 14.98 5.44 -17.14
CA ALA A 57 14.14 4.24 -17.17
C ALA A 57 14.88 3.02 -16.63
N ILE A 58 16.20 3.03 -16.77
CA ILE A 58 17.09 1.97 -16.31
C ILE A 58 17.01 1.79 -14.79
N GLU A 59 16.93 2.90 -14.05
CA GLU A 59 16.94 2.90 -12.58
C GLU A 59 15.54 2.95 -11.95
N ALA A 60 14.50 3.01 -12.79
CA ALA A 60 13.13 3.28 -12.40
C ALA A 60 12.17 2.15 -12.81
N THR A 61 11.09 2.01 -12.04
CA THR A 61 9.96 1.16 -12.44
C THR A 61 9.00 1.94 -13.33
N GLY A 62 8.16 1.26 -14.11
CA GLY A 62 7.11 1.93 -14.90
C GLY A 62 6.18 2.82 -14.06
N ASP A 63 5.89 2.43 -12.81
CA ASP A 63 5.11 3.25 -11.87
C ASP A 63 5.86 4.51 -11.42
N SER A 64 7.18 4.40 -11.21
CA SER A 64 8.04 5.55 -10.92
C SER A 64 8.05 6.51 -12.10
N LEU A 65 8.27 6.01 -13.32
CA LEU A 65 8.25 6.82 -14.54
C LEU A 65 6.91 7.53 -14.72
N ARG A 66 5.78 6.82 -14.51
CA ARG A 66 4.44 7.42 -14.56
C ARG A 66 4.28 8.57 -13.56
N THR A 67 4.86 8.42 -12.38
CA THR A 67 4.86 9.46 -11.35
C THR A 67 5.68 10.66 -11.79
N TYR A 68 6.85 10.43 -12.40
CA TYR A 68 7.70 11.49 -12.93
C TYR A 68 7.03 12.23 -14.09
N ALA A 69 6.45 11.50 -15.06
CA ALA A 69 5.70 12.07 -16.18
C ALA A 69 4.51 12.90 -15.71
N THR A 70 3.75 12.44 -14.71
CA THR A 70 2.66 13.21 -14.10
C THR A 70 3.15 14.55 -13.54
N LYS A 71 4.28 14.55 -12.83
CA LYS A 71 4.86 15.78 -12.27
C LYS A 71 5.41 16.71 -13.36
N LEU A 72 6.18 16.16 -14.30
CA LEU A 72 6.75 16.92 -15.42
C LEU A 72 5.69 17.50 -16.35
N SER A 73 4.52 16.85 -16.45
CA SER A 73 3.39 17.40 -17.22
C SER A 73 2.97 18.79 -16.74
N HIS A 74 3.26 19.19 -15.49
CA HIS A 74 3.01 20.56 -15.04
C HIS A 74 3.93 21.58 -15.72
N LEU A 75 5.24 21.30 -15.75
CA LEU A 75 6.21 22.13 -16.48
C LEU A 75 5.89 22.16 -17.98
N VAL A 76 5.61 20.99 -18.59
CA VAL A 76 5.28 20.88 -20.01
C VAL A 76 4.03 21.68 -20.37
N ARG A 77 2.99 21.67 -19.53
CA ARG A 77 1.78 22.50 -19.74
C ARG A 77 2.11 23.99 -19.65
N TYR A 78 2.91 24.39 -18.68
CA TYR A 78 3.31 25.78 -18.49
C TYR A 78 4.12 26.28 -19.71
N CYS A 79 5.19 25.57 -20.09
CA CYS A 79 5.99 25.88 -21.28
C CYS A 79 5.14 25.94 -22.55
N GLY A 80 4.25 24.96 -22.75
CA GLY A 80 3.41 24.91 -23.95
C GLY A 80 2.33 25.99 -24.00
N ARG A 81 1.83 26.48 -22.86
CA ARG A 81 0.85 27.57 -22.80
C ARG A 81 1.51 28.92 -23.06
N ASN A 82 2.69 29.14 -22.45
CA ASN A 82 3.42 30.39 -22.54
C ASN A 82 4.37 30.45 -23.74
N VAL A 83 4.41 29.40 -24.57
CA VAL A 83 5.27 29.28 -25.76
C VAL A 83 6.76 29.48 -25.40
N ILE A 84 7.18 28.84 -24.31
CA ILE A 84 8.55 28.93 -23.77
C ILE A 84 9.29 27.63 -24.09
N ASN A 85 10.43 27.74 -24.78
CA ASN A 85 11.35 26.61 -24.91
C ASN A 85 12.10 26.37 -23.61
N ILE A 86 12.56 25.12 -23.40
CA ILE A 86 13.16 24.68 -22.15
C ILE A 86 14.45 25.45 -21.84
N GLU A 87 15.24 25.76 -22.86
CA GLU A 87 16.49 26.52 -22.78
C GLU A 87 16.31 27.99 -22.36
N ASN A 88 15.08 28.52 -22.44
CA ASN A 88 14.72 29.90 -22.13
C ASN A 88 13.98 30.04 -20.78
N LEU A 89 13.93 28.97 -19.98
CA LEU A 89 13.34 29.02 -18.65
C LEU A 89 14.21 29.84 -17.70
N THR A 90 13.58 30.66 -16.87
CA THR A 90 14.24 31.58 -15.93
C THR A 90 13.67 31.38 -14.53
N ASP A 91 14.30 31.97 -13.52
CA ASP A 91 13.80 31.97 -12.13
C ASP A 91 12.35 32.46 -12.03
N ALA A 92 12.00 33.52 -12.78
CA ALA A 92 10.65 34.08 -12.84
C ALA A 92 9.62 33.07 -13.35
N HIS A 93 9.98 32.25 -14.34
CA HIS A 93 9.10 31.21 -14.85
C HIS A 93 8.84 30.10 -13.80
N ILE A 94 9.83 29.76 -12.99
CA ILE A 94 9.67 28.79 -11.90
C ILE A 94 8.80 29.36 -10.77
N GLN A 95 8.94 30.66 -10.48
CA GLN A 95 8.08 31.39 -9.53
C GLN A 95 6.62 31.38 -9.97
N GLU A 96 6.37 31.73 -11.23
CA GLU A 96 5.01 31.76 -11.80
C GLU A 96 4.38 30.37 -11.82
N LEU A 97 5.11 29.34 -12.27
CA LEU A 97 4.64 27.96 -12.21
C LEU A 97 4.26 27.54 -10.78
N SER A 98 5.08 27.90 -9.79
CA SER A 98 4.77 27.61 -8.38
C SER A 98 3.49 28.31 -7.93
N LYS A 99 3.32 29.58 -8.29
CA LYS A 99 2.13 30.36 -7.97
C LYS A 99 0.87 29.76 -8.60
N GLU A 100 0.90 29.43 -9.90
CA GLU A 100 -0.21 28.75 -10.57
C GLU A 100 -0.62 27.46 -9.87
N LEU A 101 0.34 26.67 -9.39
CA LEU A 101 0.07 25.42 -8.68
C LEU A 101 -0.51 25.64 -7.29
N GLN A 102 -0.18 26.76 -6.63
CA GLN A 102 -0.70 27.14 -5.32
C GLN A 102 -2.14 27.66 -5.41
N ASP A 103 -2.45 28.42 -6.46
CA ASP A 103 -3.74 29.07 -6.69
C ASP A 103 -4.78 28.13 -7.33
N GLU A 104 -4.37 26.95 -7.83
CA GLU A 104 -5.29 26.00 -8.47
C GLU A 104 -6.29 25.41 -7.45
N MET A 105 -7.58 25.74 -7.61
CA MET A 105 -8.68 25.22 -6.78
C MET A 105 -9.26 23.89 -7.29
N LEU A 106 -9.85 23.11 -6.39
CA LEU A 106 -10.51 21.85 -6.71
C LEU A 106 -11.87 22.11 -7.40
N GLN A 107 -12.10 21.50 -8.57
CA GLN A 107 -13.36 21.71 -9.32
C GLN A 107 -14.61 21.25 -8.55
N SER A 108 -14.50 20.19 -7.74
CA SER A 108 -15.60 19.66 -6.94
C SER A 108 -15.81 20.39 -5.61
N ALA A 109 -14.84 21.20 -5.19
CA ALA A 109 -14.89 21.99 -3.96
C ALA A 109 -14.08 23.28 -4.17
N PRO A 110 -14.69 24.33 -4.76
CA PRO A 110 -13.97 25.53 -5.19
C PRO A 110 -13.25 26.33 -4.09
N LEU A 111 -13.57 26.05 -2.81
CA LEU A 111 -12.92 26.65 -1.64
C LEU A 111 -11.68 25.87 -1.16
N GLU A 112 -11.44 24.68 -1.72
CA GLU A 112 -10.30 23.83 -1.36
C GLU A 112 -9.21 23.90 -2.43
N ARG A 113 -7.97 24.16 -2.01
CA ARG A 113 -6.80 24.08 -2.90
C ARG A 113 -6.70 22.67 -3.46
N LYS A 114 -6.44 22.55 -4.76
CA LYS A 114 -6.29 21.26 -5.45
C LYS A 114 -5.05 20.50 -4.98
N ARG A 115 -4.01 21.21 -4.52
CA ARG A 115 -2.75 20.63 -4.08
C ARG A 115 -2.25 21.30 -2.81
N ASN A 116 -1.71 20.48 -1.93
CA ASN A 116 -0.93 20.94 -0.78
C ASN A 116 0.52 21.26 -1.16
N ASP A 117 1.21 21.98 -0.26
CA ASP A 117 2.53 22.54 -0.53
C ASP A 117 3.58 21.44 -0.76
N ASN A 118 3.48 20.33 -0.03
CA ASN A 118 4.35 19.16 -0.23
C ASN A 118 4.23 18.56 -1.65
N THR A 119 3.03 18.57 -2.24
CA THR A 119 2.83 18.11 -3.62
C THR A 119 3.47 19.06 -4.61
N ILE A 120 3.35 20.36 -4.38
CA ILE A 120 3.95 21.41 -5.23
C ILE A 120 5.47 21.31 -5.18
N ARG A 121 6.05 21.19 -3.97
CA ARG A 121 7.49 20.92 -3.78
C ARG A 121 7.96 19.69 -4.55
N ALA A 122 7.17 18.61 -4.54
CA ALA A 122 7.51 17.39 -5.27
C ALA A 122 7.45 17.56 -6.81
N ILE A 123 6.56 18.40 -7.32
CA ILE A 123 6.50 18.77 -8.74
C ILE A 123 7.74 19.59 -9.12
N LEU A 124 8.02 20.66 -8.37
CA LEU A 124 9.16 21.54 -8.62
C LEU A 124 10.50 20.81 -8.50
N SER A 125 10.65 19.94 -7.51
CA SER A 125 11.85 19.10 -7.36
C SER A 125 12.07 18.18 -8.56
N GLN A 126 10.99 17.62 -9.12
CA GLN A 126 11.09 16.78 -10.32
C GLN A 126 11.44 17.61 -11.57
N ALA A 127 10.88 18.82 -11.69
CA ALA A 127 11.24 19.76 -12.75
C ALA A 127 12.73 20.13 -12.67
N ILE A 128 13.24 20.49 -11.50
CA ILE A 128 14.66 20.82 -11.29
C ILE A 128 15.58 19.66 -11.66
N ARG A 129 15.24 18.43 -11.27
CA ARG A 129 16.02 17.23 -11.66
C ARG A 129 16.07 17.05 -13.17
N PHE A 130 14.94 17.26 -13.83
CA PHE A 130 14.86 17.23 -15.29
C PHE A 130 15.71 18.34 -15.92
N LEU A 131 15.66 19.57 -15.42
CA LEU A 131 16.41 20.70 -15.95
C LEU A 131 17.93 20.53 -15.76
N LEU A 132 18.36 20.01 -14.61
CA LEU A 132 19.77 19.66 -14.36
C LEU A 132 20.26 18.60 -15.36
N TRP A 133 19.45 17.57 -15.59
CA TRP A 133 19.73 16.56 -16.61
C TRP A 133 19.79 17.17 -18.01
N TYR A 134 18.79 17.98 -18.39
CA TYR A 134 18.70 18.61 -19.70
C TYR A 134 19.92 19.49 -19.98
N GLN A 135 20.32 20.31 -19.00
CA GLN A 135 21.54 21.11 -19.09
C GLN A 135 22.77 20.24 -19.34
N SER A 136 22.93 19.15 -18.58
CA SER A 136 24.10 18.26 -18.68
C SER A 136 24.19 17.53 -20.03
N LYS A 137 23.07 17.31 -20.72
CA LYS A 137 23.03 16.56 -21.97
C LYS A 137 23.06 17.45 -23.21
N PHE A 138 22.42 18.62 -23.15
CA PHE A 138 22.16 19.43 -24.35
C PHE A 138 22.74 20.85 -24.31
N MET A 139 23.17 21.35 -23.14
CA MET A 139 23.57 22.76 -22.97
C MET A 139 25.06 22.93 -22.63
N LEU A 140 25.90 21.97 -23.01
CA LEU A 140 27.34 21.97 -22.70
C LEU A 140 28.14 23.15 -23.30
N LEU A 141 27.60 23.83 -24.31
CA LEU A 141 28.28 24.89 -25.07
C LEU A 141 27.69 26.30 -24.86
N LEU A 142 26.72 26.46 -23.96
CA LEU A 142 26.08 27.75 -23.74
C LEU A 142 26.88 28.61 -22.75
N ARG A 143 26.97 29.93 -23.06
CA ARG A 143 27.69 30.91 -22.23
C ARG A 143 27.08 31.08 -20.84
N THR A 144 25.76 30.92 -20.72
CA THR A 144 25.02 31.00 -19.46
C THR A 144 24.38 29.65 -19.14
N PRO A 145 24.71 29.05 -17.98
CA PRO A 145 24.03 27.83 -17.53
C PRO A 145 22.54 28.07 -17.37
N LEU A 146 21.71 27.11 -17.78
CA LEU A 146 20.26 27.13 -17.54
C LEU A 146 19.94 27.10 -16.04
N ILE A 147 20.60 26.23 -15.28
CA ILE A 147 20.28 25.96 -13.88
C ILE A 147 21.53 25.66 -13.05
N GLY A 148 21.63 26.26 -11.87
CA GLY A 148 22.79 26.07 -11.00
C GLY A 148 22.74 26.86 -9.69
N GLU A 149 23.82 26.82 -8.92
CA GLU A 149 23.96 27.67 -7.74
C GLU A 149 24.24 29.12 -8.14
N HIS A 150 23.82 30.09 -7.31
CA HIS A 150 23.95 31.53 -7.59
C HIS A 150 25.35 31.96 -8.06
N ARG A 151 26.41 31.30 -7.56
CA ARG A 151 27.81 31.65 -7.85
C ARG A 151 28.20 31.57 -9.34
N ILE A 152 27.46 30.80 -10.14
CA ILE A 152 27.73 30.64 -11.57
C ILE A 152 26.77 31.41 -12.47
N SER A 153 25.99 32.34 -11.89
CA SER A 153 25.01 33.20 -12.58
C SER A 153 24.12 32.46 -13.59
N PRO A 154 23.42 31.40 -13.17
CA PRO A 154 22.53 30.64 -14.06
C PRO A 154 21.21 31.37 -14.32
N GLN A 155 20.46 30.96 -15.35
CA GLN A 155 19.11 31.47 -15.63
C GLN A 155 18.10 31.11 -14.52
N ILE A 156 18.30 29.96 -13.86
CA ILE A 156 17.48 29.43 -12.75
C ILE A 156 18.40 29.15 -11.57
N ILE A 157 18.12 29.77 -10.42
CA ILE A 157 18.97 29.66 -9.24
C ILE A 157 18.42 28.59 -8.30
N ILE A 158 19.25 27.60 -7.99
CA ILE A 158 18.95 26.54 -7.02
C ILE A 158 19.95 26.55 -5.87
N LYS A 159 19.51 26.04 -4.72
CA LYS A 159 20.36 25.79 -3.56
C LYS A 159 20.56 24.30 -3.39
N LYS A 160 21.83 23.88 -3.28
CA LYS A 160 22.21 22.52 -2.92
C LYS A 160 22.11 22.34 -1.41
N VAL A 161 21.38 21.33 -0.97
CA VAL A 161 21.12 21.03 0.45
C VAL A 161 21.55 19.61 0.76
N VAL A 162 22.25 19.42 1.89
CA VAL A 162 22.65 18.11 2.37
C VAL A 162 21.43 17.34 2.86
N ASN A 163 21.29 16.10 2.42
CA ASN A 163 20.26 15.20 2.90
C ASN A 163 20.75 14.52 4.20
N ASP A 164 20.38 15.06 5.36
CA ASP A 164 20.85 14.54 6.65
C ASP A 164 20.12 13.27 7.13
N ARG A 165 19.68 12.41 6.21
CA ARG A 165 18.99 11.15 6.53
C ARG A 165 20.00 10.06 6.90
N GLY A 166 20.56 10.11 8.11
CA GLY A 166 21.21 8.96 8.73
C GLY A 166 22.19 9.33 9.85
N LYS A 167 21.97 8.84 11.07
CA LYS A 167 23.03 8.74 12.09
C LYS A 167 23.80 7.44 11.82
N GLY A 168 25.06 7.51 11.39
CA GLY A 168 25.89 6.32 11.14
C GLY A 168 27.28 6.64 10.57
N LYS A 169 28.28 5.79 10.89
CA LYS A 169 29.73 6.03 10.65
C LYS A 169 30.20 5.91 9.18
N ASN A 170 29.41 5.35 8.27
CA ASN A 170 29.76 5.21 6.85
C ASN A 170 28.76 5.97 5.95
N LYS A 171 28.84 7.30 5.93
CA LYS A 171 27.84 8.14 5.27
C LYS A 171 28.33 8.62 3.90
N GLN A 172 27.68 8.14 2.83
CA GLN A 172 27.73 8.82 1.55
C GLN A 172 26.84 10.07 1.68
N ILE A 173 27.42 11.26 1.49
CA ILE A 173 26.67 12.51 1.61
C ILE A 173 25.77 12.64 0.39
N ASP A 174 24.48 12.37 0.56
CA ASP A 174 23.47 12.63 -0.45
C ASP A 174 23.08 14.11 -0.44
N TYR A 175 22.80 14.66 -1.62
CA TYR A 175 22.34 16.04 -1.78
C TYR A 175 21.00 16.09 -2.48
N TYR A 176 20.23 17.13 -2.20
CA TYR A 176 19.06 17.49 -2.98
C TYR A 176 19.07 18.99 -3.28
N TYR A 177 18.30 19.39 -4.28
CA TYR A 177 18.22 20.78 -4.73
C TYR A 177 16.87 21.38 -4.38
N THR A 178 16.90 22.62 -3.90
CA THR A 178 15.74 23.45 -3.58
C THR A 178 15.75 24.74 -4.38
N HIS A 179 14.58 25.33 -4.57
CA HIS A 179 14.40 26.61 -5.24
C HIS A 179 13.60 27.56 -4.35
N SER A 180 13.84 28.87 -4.46
CA SER A 180 13.15 29.93 -3.68
C SER A 180 11.62 29.86 -3.83
N ALA A 181 11.14 29.64 -5.07
CA ALA A 181 9.73 29.42 -5.39
C ALA A 181 9.05 28.21 -4.72
N MET A 182 9.79 27.30 -4.07
CA MET A 182 9.15 26.17 -3.38
C MET A 182 8.43 26.64 -2.11
N PRO A 183 7.12 26.34 -1.94
CA PRO A 183 6.41 26.73 -0.73
C PRO A 183 6.97 26.00 0.50
N THR A 184 6.69 26.51 1.69
CA THR A 184 7.11 25.90 2.95
C THR A 184 6.56 24.49 3.06
N GLY A 185 7.40 23.55 3.53
CA GLY A 185 6.95 22.17 3.72
C GLY A 185 5.93 22.11 4.85
N GLU A 186 4.72 21.61 4.57
CA GLU A 186 3.78 21.27 5.64
C GLU A 186 4.33 20.07 6.43
N SER A 187 4.47 20.23 7.74
CA SER A 187 4.70 19.07 8.61
C SER A 187 3.43 18.23 8.59
N ARG A 188 3.54 16.98 8.14
CA ARG A 188 2.45 16.02 8.28
C ARG A 188 2.71 15.25 9.56
N GLU A 189 1.69 15.14 10.40
CA GLU A 189 1.73 14.12 11.43
C GLU A 189 2.04 12.78 10.78
N PRO A 190 3.03 12.03 11.31
CA PRO A 190 3.36 10.73 10.77
C PRO A 190 2.14 9.84 10.86
N LYS A 191 1.93 9.01 9.82
CA LYS A 191 0.85 8.02 9.83
C LYS A 191 0.99 7.13 11.07
N ARG A 192 0.02 7.21 11.96
CA ARG A 192 -0.04 6.37 13.15
C ARG A 192 -0.65 5.00 12.81
N PRO A 193 -0.43 3.98 13.66
CA PRO A 193 -1.23 2.75 13.65
C PRO A 193 -2.72 3.06 13.56
N ILE A 194 -3.47 2.26 12.79
CA ILE A 194 -4.93 2.37 12.78
C ILE A 194 -5.48 1.97 14.15
N ALA A 195 -6.40 2.76 14.70
CA ALA A 195 -7.02 2.51 15.99
C ALA A 195 -7.97 1.30 15.94
N THR A 196 -8.05 0.53 17.03
CA THR A 196 -8.93 -0.65 17.13
C THR A 196 -10.40 -0.28 16.95
N SER A 197 -10.87 0.82 17.56
CA SER A 197 -12.24 1.31 17.39
C SER A 197 -12.60 1.58 15.93
N MET A 198 -11.68 2.18 15.17
CA MET A 198 -11.86 2.42 13.74
C MET A 198 -11.95 1.12 12.95
N ILE A 199 -11.15 0.10 13.28
CA ILE A 199 -11.24 -1.22 12.65
C ILE A 199 -12.63 -1.82 12.92
N GLU A 200 -13.07 -1.82 14.17
CA GLU A 200 -14.36 -2.39 14.57
C GLU A 200 -15.53 -1.72 13.85
N ASP A 201 -15.55 -0.38 13.79
CA ASP A 201 -16.59 0.38 13.10
C ASP A 201 -16.62 0.11 11.60
N ILE A 202 -15.44 -0.02 10.98
CA ILE A 202 -15.34 -0.41 9.57
C ILE A 202 -15.87 -1.84 9.38
N GLN A 203 -15.55 -2.78 10.26
CA GLN A 203 -16.06 -4.16 10.19
C GLN A 203 -17.58 -4.22 10.40
N ARG A 204 -18.14 -3.47 11.35
CA ARG A 204 -19.59 -3.29 11.51
C ARG A 204 -20.22 -2.73 10.23
N CYS A 205 -19.61 -1.70 9.65
CA CYS A 205 -20.04 -1.12 8.38
C CYS A 205 -20.01 -2.13 7.23
N ILE A 206 -19.03 -3.04 7.18
CA ILE A 206 -18.96 -4.09 6.15
C ILE A 206 -20.14 -5.06 6.29
N ASN A 207 -20.48 -5.50 7.50
CA ASN A 207 -21.62 -6.41 7.71
C ASN A 207 -22.95 -5.77 7.37
N ARG A 208 -23.13 -4.51 7.79
CA ARG A 208 -24.28 -3.70 7.44
C ARG A 208 -24.46 -3.66 5.91
N LEU A 209 -23.43 -3.26 5.17
CA LEU A 209 -23.47 -3.23 3.70
C LEU A 209 -23.55 -4.62 3.03
N GLY A 210 -23.53 -5.72 3.79
CA GLY A 210 -23.70 -7.08 3.30
C GLY A 210 -25.16 -7.51 3.15
N VAL A 211 -26.12 -6.73 3.63
CA VAL A 211 -27.56 -7.09 3.58
C VAL A 211 -28.34 -6.17 2.65
N THR A 212 -29.46 -6.66 2.10
CA THR A 212 -30.26 -5.94 1.09
C THR A 212 -30.98 -4.73 1.66
N GLN A 213 -31.34 -4.75 2.95
CA GLN A 213 -32.10 -3.71 3.65
C GLN A 213 -31.37 -2.35 3.68
N GLU A 214 -30.05 -2.37 3.55
CA GLU A 214 -29.22 -1.16 3.57
C GLU A 214 -29.17 -0.44 2.21
N TYR A 215 -29.84 -0.98 1.20
CA TYR A 215 -29.88 -0.43 -0.15
C TYR A 215 -31.26 0.11 -0.48
N SER A 216 -31.30 1.20 -1.24
CA SER A 216 -32.55 1.81 -1.67
C SER A 216 -33.35 0.88 -2.58
N ALA A 217 -34.69 1.01 -2.57
CA ALA A 217 -35.57 0.25 -3.45
C ALA A 217 -35.17 0.36 -4.93
N ARG A 218 -34.74 1.56 -5.38
CA ARG A 218 -34.22 1.79 -6.74
C ARG A 218 -32.97 0.95 -7.04
N PHE A 219 -32.08 0.74 -6.07
CA PHE A 219 -30.91 -0.12 -6.26
C PHE A 219 -31.33 -1.59 -6.38
N ILE A 220 -32.18 -2.07 -5.47
CA ILE A 220 -32.66 -3.46 -5.45
C ILE A 220 -33.41 -3.78 -6.75
N GLN A 221 -34.24 -2.85 -7.23
CA GLN A 221 -35.02 -3.00 -8.45
C GLN A 221 -34.16 -3.31 -9.70
N ARG A 222 -32.90 -2.84 -9.75
CA ARG A 222 -31.97 -3.16 -10.85
C ARG A 222 -31.65 -4.66 -10.95
N TYR A 223 -31.88 -5.40 -9.86
CA TYR A 223 -31.66 -6.83 -9.76
C TYR A 223 -32.96 -7.63 -9.69
N LYS A 224 -34.13 -7.03 -10.00
CA LYS A 224 -35.45 -7.70 -9.90
C LYS A 224 -35.48 -9.05 -10.64
N ASN A 225 -34.85 -9.11 -11.81
CA ASN A 225 -34.81 -10.33 -12.63
C ASN A 225 -33.68 -11.30 -12.23
N ASN A 226 -32.84 -10.93 -11.26
CA ASN A 226 -31.69 -11.73 -10.83
C ASN A 226 -31.34 -11.49 -9.35
N GLN A 227 -32.30 -11.80 -8.47
CA GLN A 227 -32.16 -11.60 -7.03
C GLN A 227 -31.06 -12.49 -6.40
N SER A 228 -30.82 -13.66 -7.00
CA SER A 228 -29.71 -14.55 -6.64
C SER A 228 -28.36 -13.88 -6.90
N LEU A 229 -28.20 -13.20 -8.04
CA LEU A 229 -26.99 -12.43 -8.34
C LEU A 229 -26.77 -11.29 -7.35
N LEU A 230 -27.82 -10.56 -6.96
CA LEU A 230 -27.70 -9.52 -5.92
C LEU A 230 -27.18 -10.11 -4.61
N SER A 231 -27.77 -11.22 -4.17
CA SER A 231 -27.37 -11.91 -2.94
C SER A 231 -25.92 -12.39 -3.01
N ALA A 232 -25.52 -12.99 -4.13
CA ALA A 232 -24.14 -13.42 -4.37
C ALA A 232 -23.15 -12.23 -4.39
N GLN A 233 -23.56 -11.11 -4.99
CA GLN A 233 -22.76 -9.88 -5.04
C GLN A 233 -22.53 -9.29 -3.65
N LEU A 234 -23.58 -9.20 -2.82
CA LEU A 234 -23.47 -8.68 -1.45
C LEU A 234 -22.59 -9.59 -0.59
N ASN A 235 -22.78 -10.91 -0.68
CA ASN A 235 -21.95 -11.91 0.00
C ASN A 235 -20.48 -11.81 -0.41
N TYR A 236 -20.20 -11.71 -1.71
CA TYR A 236 -18.83 -11.55 -2.21
C TYR A 236 -18.21 -10.25 -1.71
N MET A 237 -18.92 -9.13 -1.81
CA MET A 237 -18.41 -7.83 -1.36
C MET A 237 -18.10 -7.83 0.13
N ARG A 238 -18.97 -8.44 0.95
CA ARG A 238 -18.75 -8.62 2.38
C ARG A 238 -17.51 -9.48 2.64
N ALA A 239 -17.41 -10.66 2.03
CA ALA A 239 -16.28 -11.57 2.18
C ALA A 239 -14.96 -10.92 1.74
N ARG A 240 -14.95 -10.23 0.60
CA ARG A 240 -13.80 -9.52 0.05
C ARG A 240 -13.28 -8.43 0.99
N ARG A 241 -14.17 -7.63 1.55
CA ARG A 241 -13.81 -6.51 2.43
C ARG A 241 -13.32 -6.98 3.79
N HIS A 242 -13.98 -7.98 4.38
CA HIS A 242 -13.50 -8.63 5.60
C HIS A 242 -12.13 -9.26 5.40
N PHE A 243 -11.95 -10.02 4.31
CA PHE A 243 -10.67 -10.63 4.00
C PHE A 243 -9.56 -9.59 3.77
N MET A 244 -9.87 -8.48 3.07
CA MET A 244 -8.94 -7.37 2.87
C MET A 244 -8.46 -6.77 4.21
N ILE A 245 -9.35 -6.54 5.17
CA ILE A 245 -8.97 -6.05 6.50
C ILE A 245 -8.16 -7.10 7.25
N TRP A 246 -8.65 -8.34 7.27
CA TRP A 246 -8.03 -9.45 7.97
C TRP A 246 -6.59 -9.68 7.51
N ILE A 247 -6.34 -9.77 6.20
CA ILE A 247 -4.99 -10.04 5.69
C ILE A 247 -4.03 -8.88 5.96
N MET A 248 -4.52 -7.63 5.91
CA MET A 248 -3.72 -6.45 6.22
C MET A 248 -3.33 -6.40 7.70
N MET A 249 -4.26 -6.74 8.59
CA MET A 249 -4.01 -6.84 10.04
C MET A 249 -2.99 -7.92 10.39
N HIS A 250 -3.09 -9.10 9.77
CA HIS A 250 -2.33 -10.27 10.21
C HIS A 250 -0.94 -10.41 9.56
N THR A 251 -0.68 -9.74 8.44
CA THR A 251 0.57 -9.92 7.68
C THR A 251 1.38 -8.63 7.51
N GLY A 252 0.75 -7.49 7.81
CA GLY A 252 1.29 -6.15 7.59
C GLY A 252 1.73 -5.90 6.14
N LEU A 253 1.18 -6.62 5.16
CA LEU A 253 1.55 -6.47 3.75
C LEU A 253 1.26 -5.05 3.24
N ARG A 254 1.96 -4.62 2.17
CA ARG A 254 1.68 -3.33 1.53
C ARG A 254 0.41 -3.45 0.68
N PRO A 255 -0.39 -2.37 0.54
CA PRO A 255 -1.56 -2.40 -0.35
C PRO A 255 -1.25 -2.83 -1.79
N SER A 256 -0.05 -2.53 -2.28
CA SER A 256 0.42 -2.94 -3.62
C SER A 256 0.74 -4.43 -3.75
N GLU A 257 0.92 -5.14 -2.63
CA GLU A 257 1.20 -6.58 -2.58
C GLU A 257 -0.10 -7.38 -2.65
N LEU A 258 -1.26 -6.81 -2.23
CA LEU A 258 -2.60 -7.43 -2.38
C LEU A 258 -2.96 -7.75 -3.83
N ASP A 259 -2.69 -6.79 -4.73
CA ASP A 259 -3.03 -6.85 -6.17
C ASP A 259 -2.27 -7.97 -6.90
N GLU A 260 -1.09 -8.34 -6.39
CA GLU A 260 -0.19 -9.30 -7.02
C GLU A 260 -0.28 -10.72 -6.44
N MET A 261 -1.10 -10.93 -5.42
CA MET A 261 -1.34 -12.27 -4.90
C MET A 261 -2.08 -13.14 -5.92
N GLN A 262 -1.69 -14.41 -6.01
CA GLN A 262 -2.24 -15.36 -6.98
C GLN A 262 -3.09 -16.43 -6.29
N VAL A 263 -4.24 -16.79 -6.89
CA VAL A 263 -5.15 -17.80 -6.32
C VAL A 263 -4.55 -19.20 -6.39
N MET A 264 -3.92 -19.58 -7.50
CA MET A 264 -3.30 -20.90 -7.67
C MET A 264 -2.34 -21.28 -6.53
N GLU A 265 -1.65 -20.30 -5.96
CA GLU A 265 -0.69 -20.52 -4.85
C GLU A 265 -1.37 -20.91 -3.53
N HIS A 266 -2.69 -20.75 -3.44
CA HIS A 266 -3.45 -20.83 -2.19
C HIS A 266 -4.67 -21.76 -2.29
N GLU A 267 -4.83 -22.53 -3.39
CA GLU A 267 -5.96 -23.44 -3.54
C GLU A 267 -6.02 -24.50 -2.43
N LYS A 268 -4.85 -24.98 -2.01
CA LYS A 268 -4.70 -25.99 -0.94
C LYS A 268 -4.31 -25.36 0.41
N ILE A 269 -4.76 -24.12 0.69
CA ILE A 269 -4.33 -23.35 1.88
C ILE A 269 -4.56 -24.08 3.22
N LEU A 270 -5.59 -24.92 3.32
CA LEU A 270 -5.86 -25.72 4.53
C LEU A 270 -4.76 -26.77 4.79
N GLN A 271 -4.13 -27.28 3.73
CA GLN A 271 -3.04 -28.25 3.80
C GLN A 271 -1.69 -27.54 3.97
N THR A 272 -1.43 -26.55 3.10
CA THR A 272 -0.13 -25.85 3.06
C THR A 272 0.07 -24.95 4.27
N ARG A 273 -1.01 -24.35 4.79
CA ARG A 273 -1.02 -23.41 5.91
C ARG A 273 0.00 -22.28 5.75
N LYS A 274 0.19 -21.80 4.51
CA LYS A 274 1.17 -20.77 4.16
C LYS A 274 0.56 -19.76 3.17
N LEU A 275 0.62 -18.48 3.50
CA LEU A 275 0.35 -17.40 2.56
C LEU A 275 1.64 -16.99 1.85
N LEU A 276 1.63 -17.01 0.52
CA LEU A 276 2.70 -16.51 -0.31
C LEU A 276 2.41 -15.06 -0.72
N ILE A 277 3.26 -14.14 -0.27
CA ILE A 277 3.09 -12.69 -0.48
C ILE A 277 4.27 -12.15 -1.30
N PRO A 278 4.05 -11.49 -2.44
CA PRO A 278 5.12 -10.87 -3.21
C PRO A 278 5.73 -9.67 -2.47
N THR A 279 7.05 -9.47 -2.55
CA THR A 279 7.73 -8.35 -1.89
C THR A 279 8.26 -7.31 -2.89
N LYS A 280 7.66 -6.12 -2.91
CA LYS A 280 8.03 -5.06 -3.88
C LYS A 280 9.29 -4.25 -3.54
N LYS A 281 9.88 -4.42 -2.35
CA LYS A 281 10.93 -3.50 -1.87
C LYS A 281 12.27 -3.62 -2.62
N ARG A 282 12.51 -4.69 -3.39
CA ARG A 282 13.82 -4.94 -4.02
C ARG A 282 13.96 -4.46 -5.48
N ARG A 283 12.96 -3.77 -6.06
CA ARG A 283 12.99 -3.28 -7.46
C ARG A 283 13.43 -4.34 -8.49
N LYS A 284 13.17 -5.63 -8.22
CA LYS A 284 13.50 -6.74 -9.14
C LYS A 284 12.30 -7.04 -10.05
N HIS A 285 12.57 -7.45 -11.29
CA HIS A 285 11.55 -7.80 -12.29
C HIS A 285 10.56 -8.87 -11.78
N ASN A 286 11.07 -9.85 -11.01
CA ASN A 286 10.27 -10.81 -10.27
C ASN A 286 10.42 -10.50 -8.78
N ALA A 287 9.33 -10.05 -8.15
CA ALA A 287 9.30 -9.78 -6.72
C ALA A 287 9.55 -11.09 -5.96
N PRO A 288 10.56 -11.17 -5.08
CA PRO A 288 10.74 -12.36 -4.26
C PRO A 288 9.50 -12.55 -3.38
N LYS A 289 9.02 -13.79 -3.28
CA LYS A 289 7.83 -14.14 -2.47
C LYS A 289 8.28 -14.46 -1.05
N ARG A 290 7.58 -13.92 -0.05
CA ARG A 290 7.76 -14.31 1.36
C ARG A 290 6.63 -15.25 1.76
N SER A 291 6.98 -16.30 2.50
CA SER A 291 6.02 -17.23 3.08
C SER A 291 5.61 -16.73 4.47
N PHE A 292 4.32 -16.72 4.74
CA PHE A 292 3.75 -16.40 6.04
C PHE A 292 2.99 -17.62 6.57
N PRO A 293 3.48 -18.30 7.62
CA PRO A 293 2.82 -19.47 8.18
C PRO A 293 1.51 -19.08 8.85
N LEU A 294 0.50 -19.95 8.75
CA LEU A 294 -0.83 -19.76 9.32
C LEU A 294 -1.19 -20.87 10.30
N LEU A 295 -1.95 -20.51 11.32
CA LEU A 295 -2.74 -21.45 12.10
C LEU A 295 -3.93 -21.97 11.26
N ILE A 296 -4.51 -23.10 11.66
CA ILE A 296 -5.62 -23.70 10.92
C ILE A 296 -6.84 -22.76 10.81
N ASN A 297 -7.16 -22.04 11.89
CA ASN A 297 -8.26 -21.08 11.91
C ASN A 297 -8.04 -19.94 10.91
N SER A 298 -6.81 -19.43 10.84
CA SER A 298 -6.40 -18.42 9.87
C SER A 298 -6.46 -18.95 8.43
N ALA A 299 -6.04 -20.20 8.20
CA ALA A 299 -6.16 -20.84 6.89
C ALA A 299 -7.64 -20.99 6.47
N SER A 300 -8.53 -21.30 7.42
CA SER A 300 -9.97 -21.35 7.19
C SER A 300 -10.57 -20.01 6.80
N VAL A 301 -10.06 -18.88 7.33
CA VAL A 301 -10.48 -17.53 6.88
C VAL A 301 -10.15 -17.32 5.40
N VAL A 302 -8.92 -17.67 4.98
CA VAL A 302 -8.49 -17.58 3.58
C VAL A 302 -9.35 -18.48 2.69
N HIS A 303 -9.56 -19.72 3.12
CA HIS A 303 -10.36 -20.69 2.36
C HIS A 303 -11.80 -20.22 2.18
N ARG A 304 -12.46 -19.73 3.24
CA ARG A 304 -13.82 -19.16 3.19
C ARG A 304 -13.92 -18.02 2.17
N TYR A 305 -12.91 -17.13 2.12
CA TYR A 305 -12.86 -16.07 1.12
C TYR A 305 -12.75 -16.62 -0.32
N LEU A 306 -11.87 -17.61 -0.55
CA LEU A 306 -11.70 -18.22 -1.87
C LEU A 306 -12.97 -18.94 -2.35
N LEU A 307 -13.71 -19.60 -1.44
CA LEU A 307 -15.02 -20.17 -1.75
C LEU A 307 -16.04 -19.10 -2.14
N ALA A 308 -16.14 -18.01 -1.37
CA ALA A 308 -17.04 -16.90 -1.69
C ALA A 308 -16.72 -16.26 -3.06
N ARG A 309 -15.43 -16.12 -3.38
CA ARG A 309 -14.96 -15.66 -4.70
C ARG A 309 -15.39 -16.62 -5.81
N LYS A 310 -15.18 -17.93 -5.63
CA LYS A 310 -15.56 -18.96 -6.60
C LYS A 310 -17.07 -18.97 -6.85
N SER A 311 -17.87 -19.02 -5.79
CA SER A 311 -19.33 -19.01 -5.85
C SER A 311 -19.88 -17.74 -6.54
N TYR A 312 -19.22 -16.59 -6.34
CA TYR A 312 -19.60 -15.37 -7.04
C TYR A 312 -19.30 -15.43 -8.54
N CYS A 313 -18.15 -15.95 -8.95
CA CYS A 313 -17.84 -16.17 -10.36
C CYS A 313 -18.87 -17.10 -11.03
N GLU A 314 -19.25 -18.19 -10.36
CA GLU A 314 -20.30 -19.11 -10.82
C GLU A 314 -21.64 -18.37 -10.96
N SER A 315 -22.01 -17.54 -9.98
CA SER A 315 -23.24 -16.73 -10.03
C SER A 315 -23.25 -15.71 -11.17
N LEU A 316 -22.10 -15.12 -11.50
CA LEU A 316 -21.95 -14.23 -12.66
C LEU A 316 -22.20 -14.99 -13.98
N ILE A 317 -21.62 -16.19 -14.11
CA ILE A 317 -21.80 -17.05 -15.29
C ILE A 317 -23.27 -17.44 -15.45
N SER A 318 -23.93 -17.88 -14.36
CA SER A 318 -25.37 -18.19 -14.37
C SER A 318 -26.24 -16.98 -14.72
N ALA A 319 -25.77 -15.77 -14.46
CA ALA A 319 -26.43 -14.53 -14.84
C ALA A 319 -26.15 -14.06 -16.28
N GLY A 320 -25.41 -14.84 -17.07
CA GLY A 320 -25.01 -14.49 -18.44
C GLY A 320 -23.86 -13.49 -18.52
N ILE A 321 -23.19 -13.18 -17.41
CA ILE A 321 -22.00 -12.33 -17.36
C ILE A 321 -20.78 -13.23 -17.50
N LYS A 322 -19.84 -12.87 -18.38
CA LYS A 322 -18.59 -13.62 -18.57
C LYS A 322 -17.46 -13.02 -17.72
N PRO A 323 -17.20 -13.52 -16.49
CA PRO A 323 -16.09 -13.04 -15.70
C PRO A 323 -14.77 -13.46 -16.33
N ASN A 324 -13.74 -12.63 -16.20
CA ASN A 324 -12.36 -12.98 -16.56
C ASN A 324 -11.45 -12.79 -15.34
N PRO A 325 -11.51 -13.70 -14.35
CA PRO A 325 -10.84 -13.50 -13.08
C PRO A 325 -9.32 -13.67 -13.16
N GLY A 326 -8.84 -14.46 -14.14
CA GLY A 326 -7.46 -14.93 -14.20
C GLY A 326 -6.98 -15.44 -12.83
N GLU A 327 -5.72 -15.12 -12.53
CA GLU A 327 -5.07 -15.53 -11.28
C GLU A 327 -5.25 -14.55 -10.12
N SER A 328 -5.98 -13.45 -10.31
CA SER A 328 -6.01 -12.37 -9.31
C SER A 328 -6.76 -12.78 -8.04
N PHE A 329 -6.15 -12.51 -6.88
CA PHE A 329 -6.78 -12.80 -5.58
C PHE A 329 -8.09 -12.04 -5.36
N PHE A 330 -8.18 -10.79 -5.85
CA PHE A 330 -9.33 -9.90 -5.63
C PHE A 330 -9.98 -9.51 -6.96
N LEU A 331 -11.32 -9.46 -6.97
CA LEU A 331 -12.10 -9.16 -8.17
C LEU A 331 -12.98 -7.92 -7.97
N ARG A 332 -13.29 -7.27 -9.10
CA ARG A 332 -14.37 -6.29 -9.22
C ARG A 332 -15.72 -7.02 -9.34
N LEU A 333 -16.79 -6.24 -9.38
CA LEU A 333 -18.17 -6.75 -9.52
C LEU A 333 -18.48 -7.32 -10.91
N ASP A 334 -17.64 -7.04 -11.90
CA ASP A 334 -17.71 -7.65 -13.24
C ASP A 334 -16.90 -8.96 -13.33
N GLY A 335 -16.33 -9.43 -12.21
CA GLY A 335 -15.51 -10.63 -12.15
C GLY A 335 -14.09 -10.49 -12.72
N ASN A 336 -13.63 -9.27 -13.05
CA ASN A 336 -12.26 -9.02 -13.51
C ASN A 336 -11.32 -8.60 -12.35
N PRO A 337 -9.99 -8.72 -12.49
CA PRO A 337 -9.01 -8.29 -11.50
C PRO A 337 -9.21 -6.85 -11.01
N ILE A 338 -9.11 -6.65 -9.69
CA ILE A 338 -9.18 -5.31 -9.09
C ILE A 338 -7.77 -4.73 -8.90
N LYS A 339 -7.56 -3.50 -9.37
CA LYS A 339 -6.28 -2.80 -9.18
C LYS A 339 -6.15 -2.28 -7.76
N LYS A 340 -4.91 -2.13 -7.28
CA LYS A 340 -4.56 -1.48 -6.00
C LYS A 340 -5.38 -0.20 -5.71
N SER A 341 -5.42 0.74 -6.66
CA SER A 341 -6.11 2.03 -6.47
C SER A 341 -7.61 1.88 -6.25
N SER A 342 -8.23 0.83 -6.79
CA SER A 342 -9.64 0.53 -6.58
C SER A 342 -9.90 -0.09 -5.21
N LEU A 343 -8.97 -0.89 -4.67
CA LEU A 343 -9.02 -1.38 -3.29
C LEU A 343 -8.86 -0.25 -2.28
N GLU A 344 -7.89 0.66 -2.51
CA GLU A 344 -7.69 1.84 -1.66
C GLU A 344 -8.93 2.73 -1.63
N LYS A 345 -9.55 2.99 -2.79
CA LYS A 345 -10.82 3.73 -2.88
C LYS A 345 -12.00 2.99 -2.24
N ASP A 346 -12.04 1.66 -2.31
CA ASP A 346 -13.08 0.89 -1.62
C ASP A 346 -12.95 1.00 -0.10
N PHE A 347 -11.72 0.92 0.41
CA PHE A 347 -11.44 1.14 1.83
C PHE A 347 -11.77 2.57 2.29
N GLU A 348 -11.38 3.59 1.51
CA GLU A 348 -11.71 4.98 1.81
C GLU A 348 -13.23 5.20 1.91
N ARG A 349 -14.01 4.63 0.97
CA ARG A 349 -15.48 4.69 1.03
C ARG A 349 -16.04 3.99 2.26
N LEU A 350 -15.43 2.89 2.71
CA LEU A 350 -15.85 2.20 3.93
C LEU A 350 -15.57 3.05 5.16
N ALA A 351 -14.36 3.62 5.29
CA ALA A 351 -14.01 4.51 6.39
C ALA A 351 -14.97 5.71 6.45
N ASN A 352 -15.24 6.35 5.30
CA ASN A 352 -16.19 7.46 5.22
C ASN A 352 -17.60 7.04 5.67
N LYS A 353 -18.08 5.86 5.24
CA LYS A 353 -19.40 5.32 5.65
C LYS A 353 -19.45 4.88 7.12
N ALA A 354 -18.30 4.58 7.71
CA ALA A 354 -18.15 4.27 9.13
C ALA A 354 -18.01 5.53 10.01
N GLY A 355 -18.10 6.74 9.42
CA GLY A 355 -18.06 8.00 10.15
C GLY A 355 -16.71 8.71 10.16
N TYR A 356 -15.69 8.18 9.48
CA TYR A 356 -14.32 8.71 9.49
C TYR A 356 -14.00 9.64 8.31
N LYS A 357 -15.01 10.35 7.78
CA LYS A 357 -14.80 11.31 6.69
C LYS A 357 -13.92 12.47 7.18
N GLY A 358 -12.84 12.77 6.45
CA GLY A 358 -11.88 13.81 6.83
C GLY A 358 -10.85 13.35 7.88
N VAL A 359 -10.99 12.14 8.43
CA VAL A 359 -10.00 11.51 9.31
C VAL A 359 -9.01 10.70 8.46
N GLN A 360 -7.74 10.69 8.86
CA GLN A 360 -6.75 9.85 8.18
C GLN A 360 -7.06 8.37 8.43
N ALA A 361 -7.67 7.71 7.45
CA ALA A 361 -7.95 6.28 7.44
C ALA A 361 -7.53 5.67 6.10
N CYS A 362 -6.42 4.91 6.09
CA CYS A 362 -5.93 4.28 4.87
C CYS A 362 -5.31 2.90 5.12
N LEU A 363 -5.31 2.05 4.08
CA LEU A 363 -4.81 0.68 4.18
C LEU A 363 -3.37 0.61 4.73
N SER A 364 -2.51 1.59 4.42
CA SER A 364 -1.14 1.58 4.95
C SER A 364 -1.06 1.64 6.48
N MET A 365 -2.07 2.16 7.18
CA MET A 365 -2.07 2.25 8.64
C MET A 365 -2.18 0.89 9.33
N PHE A 366 -2.79 -0.12 8.70
CA PHE A 366 -2.74 -1.50 9.18
C PHE A 366 -1.31 -2.03 9.23
N ARG A 367 -0.49 -1.69 8.24
CA ARG A 367 0.94 -2.04 8.26
C ARG A 367 1.66 -1.34 9.42
N HIS A 368 1.35 -0.09 9.73
CA HIS A 368 1.91 0.59 10.90
C HIS A 368 1.51 -0.14 12.20
N ARG A 369 0.24 -0.54 12.35
CA ARG A 369 -0.24 -1.33 13.51
C ARG A 369 0.50 -2.66 13.62
N PHE A 370 0.56 -3.43 12.53
CA PHE A 370 1.26 -4.71 12.51
C PHE A 370 2.73 -4.59 12.91
N ILE A 371 3.47 -3.64 12.32
CA ILE A 371 4.89 -3.43 12.67
C ILE A 371 5.05 -3.05 14.13
N THR A 372 4.19 -2.17 14.64
CA THR A 372 4.21 -1.77 16.06
C THR A 372 4.04 -3.00 16.96
N TYR A 373 3.08 -3.89 16.66
CA TYR A 373 2.86 -5.11 17.42
C TYR A 373 4.03 -6.10 17.34
N GLU A 374 4.67 -6.23 16.18
CA GLU A 374 5.89 -7.03 16.04
C GLU A 374 7.06 -6.46 16.85
N VAL A 375 7.21 -5.13 16.89
CA VAL A 375 8.21 -4.47 17.73
C VAL A 375 7.90 -4.71 19.21
N ILE A 376 6.65 -4.54 19.64
CA ILE A 376 6.24 -4.82 21.03
C ILE A 376 6.55 -6.27 21.41
N ALA A 377 6.18 -7.24 20.56
CA ALA A 377 6.40 -8.66 20.84
C ALA A 377 7.89 -8.98 21.04
N HIS A 378 8.76 -8.54 20.11
CA HIS A 378 10.19 -8.77 20.22
C HIS A 378 10.86 -7.95 21.33
N LEU A 379 10.35 -6.76 21.63
CA LEU A 379 10.84 -5.93 22.72
C LEU A 379 10.52 -6.59 24.08
N LYS A 380 9.30 -7.12 24.27
CA LYS A 380 8.94 -7.87 25.48
C LYS A 380 9.75 -9.16 25.62
N GLU A 381 9.89 -9.94 24.55
CA GLU A 381 10.75 -11.12 24.52
C GLU A 381 12.17 -10.76 24.95
N PHE A 382 12.74 -9.68 24.41
CA PHE A 382 14.07 -9.22 24.76
C PHE A 382 14.20 -8.80 26.24
N ILE A 383 13.23 -8.05 26.77
CA ILE A 383 13.18 -7.62 28.17
C ILE A 383 13.13 -8.83 29.11
N GLN A 384 12.32 -9.84 28.78
CA GLN A 384 12.20 -11.06 29.60
C GLN A 384 13.49 -11.87 29.67
N HIS A 385 14.19 -12.01 28.54
CA HIS A 385 15.44 -12.77 28.50
C HIS A 385 16.63 -11.99 29.08
N SER A 386 16.65 -10.67 28.93
CA SER A 386 17.79 -9.83 29.35
C SER A 386 17.65 -9.20 30.74
N GLY A 387 16.43 -9.10 31.27
CA GLY A 387 16.12 -8.37 32.51
C GLY A 387 16.24 -6.83 32.39
N LYS A 388 16.51 -6.30 31.19
CA LYS A 388 16.70 -4.86 30.98
C LYS A 388 15.38 -4.09 31.03
N SER A 389 15.35 -2.95 31.73
CA SER A 389 14.25 -1.99 31.66
C SER A 389 14.42 -1.01 30.50
N ARG A 390 13.40 -0.20 30.19
CA ARG A 390 13.45 0.86 29.15
C ARG A 390 14.69 1.75 29.26
N GLN A 391 15.09 2.09 30.48
CA GLN A 391 16.23 2.96 30.78
C GLN A 391 17.59 2.28 30.56
N MET A 392 17.62 0.94 30.54
CA MET A 392 18.83 0.13 30.33
C MET A 392 19.01 -0.30 28.87
N MET A 393 18.09 0.06 27.99
CA MET A 393 18.14 -0.27 26.57
C MET A 393 19.14 0.62 25.84
N THR A 394 19.99 0.00 25.03
CA THR A 394 20.95 0.69 24.17
C THR A 394 20.49 0.71 22.71
N ASP A 395 21.07 1.59 21.90
CA ASP A 395 20.82 1.61 20.45
C ASP A 395 21.12 0.26 19.78
N ILE A 396 22.11 -0.48 20.28
CA ILE A 396 22.48 -1.80 19.76
C ILE A 396 21.36 -2.82 20.04
N ASP A 397 20.77 -2.78 21.24
CA ASP A 397 19.66 -3.65 21.61
C ASP A 397 18.47 -3.41 20.65
N TYR A 398 18.12 -2.13 20.43
CA TYR A 398 17.07 -1.75 19.49
C TYR A 398 17.37 -2.17 18.05
N GLN A 399 18.60 -2.01 17.57
CA GLN A 399 18.99 -2.49 16.24
C GLN A 399 18.79 -4.00 16.08
N SER A 400 19.11 -4.79 17.11
CA SER A 400 18.93 -6.25 17.07
C SER A 400 17.46 -6.63 16.92
N ILE A 401 16.57 -5.98 17.68
CA ILE A 401 15.12 -6.18 17.65
C ILE A 401 14.58 -5.79 16.27
N LEU A 402 14.94 -4.60 15.80
CA LEU A 402 14.46 -4.09 14.51
C LEU A 402 14.97 -4.91 13.32
N LYS A 403 16.13 -5.58 13.43
CA LYS A 403 16.63 -6.49 12.38
C LYS A 403 15.75 -7.74 12.23
N ARG A 404 15.25 -8.30 13.35
CA ARG A 404 14.27 -9.41 13.33
C ARG A 404 12.96 -8.95 12.67
N VAL A 405 12.43 -7.81 13.10
CA VAL A 405 11.21 -7.20 12.52
C VAL A 405 11.38 -6.90 11.03
N ALA A 406 12.51 -6.34 10.62
CA ALA A 406 12.81 -6.00 9.23
C ALA A 406 12.77 -7.24 8.31
N THR A 407 13.28 -8.36 8.78
CA THR A 407 13.28 -9.65 8.05
C THR A 407 11.85 -10.15 7.85
N LYS A 408 11.03 -10.16 8.91
CA LYS A 408 9.63 -10.58 8.84
C LYS A 408 8.77 -9.66 7.95
N THR A 409 8.99 -8.36 8.03
CA THR A 409 8.17 -7.31 7.37
C THR A 409 8.68 -6.88 5.99
N GLY A 410 9.84 -7.40 5.55
CA GLY A 410 10.47 -7.08 4.27
C GLY A 410 10.97 -5.63 4.16
N HIS A 411 11.54 -5.08 5.24
CA HIS A 411 12.21 -3.77 5.21
C HIS A 411 13.68 -3.92 4.80
N GLY A 412 14.12 -3.08 3.86
CA GLY A 412 15.52 -2.98 3.44
C GLY A 412 16.36 -1.96 4.20
N SER A 413 15.81 -1.33 5.24
CA SER A 413 16.53 -0.38 6.11
C SER A 413 15.89 -0.43 7.49
N ILE A 414 16.74 -0.55 8.52
CA ILE A 414 16.35 -0.60 9.93
C ILE A 414 15.94 0.79 10.41
N GLU A 415 16.59 1.84 9.89
CA GLU A 415 16.35 3.26 10.16
C GLU A 415 14.87 3.60 9.99
N SER A 416 14.23 3.04 8.95
CA SER A 416 12.80 3.24 8.68
C SER A 416 11.85 2.61 9.72
N LEU A 417 12.36 1.83 10.68
CA LEU A 417 11.58 1.18 11.73
C LEU A 417 11.76 1.83 13.11
N TRP A 418 12.69 2.76 13.28
CA TRP A 418 13.01 3.33 14.60
C TRP A 418 11.83 4.03 15.26
N ASN A 419 11.03 4.73 14.47
CA ASN A 419 9.84 5.43 14.96
C ASN A 419 8.78 4.50 15.57
N TYR A 420 8.87 3.18 15.37
CA TYR A 420 7.98 2.21 16.01
C TYR A 420 8.43 1.82 17.42
N ILE A 421 9.67 2.13 17.82
CA ILE A 421 10.16 1.86 19.18
C ILE A 421 9.40 2.73 20.17
N ASP A 422 9.30 4.04 19.91
CA ASP A 422 8.56 4.96 20.78
C ASP A 422 7.09 4.56 20.88
N LEU A 423 6.46 4.26 19.73
CA LEU A 423 5.08 3.76 19.69
C LEU A 423 4.90 2.44 20.47
N ALA A 424 5.89 1.56 20.42
CA ALA A 424 5.85 0.29 21.14
C ALA A 424 5.96 0.51 22.65
N TRP A 425 6.82 1.43 23.10
CA TRP A 425 6.92 1.78 24.52
C TRP A 425 5.65 2.44 25.04
N ASP A 426 5.09 3.39 24.29
CA ASP A 426 3.84 4.04 24.67
C ASP A 426 2.72 3.00 24.85
N GLU A 427 2.63 2.01 23.97
CA GLU A 427 1.68 0.90 24.14
C GLU A 427 2.06 -0.04 25.30
N ILE A 428 3.34 -0.35 25.52
CA ILE A 428 3.74 -1.19 26.65
C ILE A 428 3.41 -0.51 27.99
N ASP A 429 3.63 0.78 28.11
CA ASP A 429 3.36 1.56 29.33
C ASP A 429 1.85 1.63 29.62
N VAL A 430 1.01 1.65 28.58
CA VAL A 430 -0.46 1.59 28.71
C VAL A 430 -0.96 0.18 29.06
N TRP A 431 -0.31 -0.89 28.57
CA TRP A 431 -0.83 -2.26 28.65
C TRP A 431 -0.04 -3.23 29.55
N GLY A 432 1.06 -2.81 30.16
CA GLY A 432 1.85 -3.59 31.14
C GLY A 432 2.33 -4.99 30.69
N SER A 433 2.72 -5.78 31.70
CA SER A 433 3.22 -7.17 31.61
C SER A 433 2.12 -8.14 31.16
N ILE A 434 1.83 -8.19 29.87
CA ILE A 434 0.93 -9.21 29.35
C ILE A 434 1.36 -9.63 27.94
N ASP A 435 2.17 -10.69 27.81
CA ASP A 435 2.28 -11.46 26.55
C ASP A 435 0.93 -12.09 26.18
N LYS A 436 0.10 -12.34 27.19
CA LYS A 436 -1.30 -12.71 27.05
C LYS A 436 -2.12 -11.61 26.36
N ALA A 437 -1.74 -10.32 26.34
CA ALA A 437 -2.57 -9.25 25.79
C ALA A 437 -2.50 -9.19 24.26
N ILE A 438 -1.35 -9.44 23.64
CA ILE A 438 -1.25 -9.44 22.16
C ILE A 438 -1.96 -10.68 21.59
N ALA A 439 -1.75 -11.85 22.22
CA ALA A 439 -2.52 -13.05 21.88
C ALA A 439 -4.02 -12.83 22.12
N ARG A 440 -4.42 -12.25 23.27
CA ARG A 440 -5.82 -11.87 23.54
C ARG A 440 -6.36 -10.84 22.55
N LEU A 441 -5.57 -9.88 22.10
CA LEU A 441 -6.01 -8.84 21.15
C LEU A 441 -6.25 -9.46 19.77
N ASN A 442 -5.34 -10.29 19.26
CA ASN A 442 -5.56 -11.00 18.00
C ASN A 442 -6.72 -11.99 18.11
N SER A 443 -6.82 -12.72 19.23
CA SER A 443 -7.95 -13.62 19.50
C SER A 443 -9.27 -12.86 19.69
N ALA A 444 -9.24 -11.66 20.27
CA ALA A 444 -10.42 -10.81 20.43
C ALA A 444 -10.83 -10.18 19.09
N ASP A 445 -9.88 -9.71 18.28
CA ASP A 445 -10.11 -9.23 16.91
C ASP A 445 -10.74 -10.35 16.05
N GLN A 446 -10.25 -11.59 16.20
CA GLN A 446 -10.78 -12.77 15.52
C GLN A 446 -12.18 -13.14 16.04
N LEU A 447 -12.38 -13.18 17.36
CA LEU A 447 -13.67 -13.49 17.99
C LEU A 447 -14.73 -12.45 17.62
N PHE A 448 -14.38 -11.16 17.61
CA PHE A 448 -15.25 -10.09 17.16
C PHE A 448 -15.64 -10.28 15.69
N SER A 449 -14.67 -10.62 14.84
CA SER A 449 -14.92 -10.91 13.42
C SER A 449 -15.85 -12.11 13.23
N ASP A 450 -15.70 -13.16 14.03
CA ASP A 450 -16.54 -14.36 13.97
C ASP A 450 -17.95 -14.11 14.54
N LEU A 451 -18.09 -13.33 15.62
CA LEU A 451 -19.40 -12.88 16.14
C LEU A 451 -20.16 -12.06 15.11
N LEU A 452 -19.46 -11.16 14.43
CA LEU A 452 -20.00 -10.39 13.33
C LEU A 452 -20.40 -11.26 12.12
N ALA A 453 -19.69 -12.37 11.90
CA ALA A 453 -20.08 -13.35 10.90
C ALA A 453 -21.36 -14.09 11.28
N LEU A 454 -21.47 -14.54 12.53
CA LEU A 454 -22.69 -15.13 13.05
C LEU A 454 -23.88 -14.18 12.97
N GLN A 455 -23.72 -12.93 13.41
CA GLN A 455 -24.78 -11.92 13.34
C GLN A 455 -25.29 -11.71 11.91
N HIS A 456 -24.37 -11.69 10.93
CA HIS A 456 -24.78 -11.55 9.54
C HIS A 456 -25.54 -12.78 9.04
N GLU A 457 -25.06 -13.98 9.37
CA GLU A 457 -25.73 -15.22 9.00
C GLU A 457 -27.12 -15.33 9.62
N THR A 458 -27.32 -14.92 10.88
CA THR A 458 -28.64 -14.91 11.51
C THR A 458 -29.59 -13.94 10.78
N ILE A 459 -29.14 -12.74 10.41
CA ILE A 459 -29.96 -11.79 9.63
C ILE A 459 -30.31 -12.38 8.26
N VAL A 460 -29.36 -13.02 7.58
CA VAL A 460 -29.62 -13.65 6.26
C VAL A 460 -30.59 -14.83 6.39
N LEU A 461 -30.46 -15.63 7.46
CA LEU A 461 -31.34 -16.75 7.74
C LEU A 461 -32.75 -16.28 8.09
N ASP A 462 -32.91 -15.28 8.97
CA ASP A 462 -34.20 -14.70 9.34
C ASP A 462 -34.96 -14.19 8.10
N ASN A 463 -34.27 -13.53 7.17
CA ASN A 463 -34.83 -13.09 5.89
C ASN A 463 -35.21 -14.25 4.93
N ARG A 464 -34.59 -15.43 5.06
CA ARG A 464 -34.96 -16.65 4.32
C ARG A 464 -36.02 -17.48 5.05
N GLN A 465 -36.17 -17.28 6.35
CA GLN A 465 -36.91 -18.13 7.29
C GLN A 465 -38.14 -17.46 7.90
N SER A 466 -38.69 -16.39 7.32
CA SER A 466 -40.03 -15.91 7.71
C SER A 466 -41.15 -16.98 7.61
N ASN A 467 -40.83 -18.19 7.10
CA ASN A 467 -41.68 -19.39 7.15
C ASN A 467 -41.21 -20.57 8.06
N ARG A 468 -40.08 -20.53 8.78
CA ARG A 468 -39.71 -21.57 9.79
C ARG A 468 -38.80 -21.02 10.91
N LYS A 469 -39.19 -21.21 12.18
CA LYS A 469 -38.46 -20.76 13.40
C LYS A 469 -36.94 -20.96 13.31
N ILE A 470 -36.18 -19.90 13.64
CA ILE A 470 -34.73 -19.91 13.83
C ILE A 470 -34.37 -20.94 14.93
N ASP A 471 -33.47 -21.86 14.64
CA ASP A 471 -32.96 -22.84 15.61
C ASP A 471 -31.91 -22.19 16.53
N LEU A 472 -32.36 -21.72 17.68
CA LEU A 472 -31.52 -21.16 18.75
C LEU A 472 -30.39 -22.11 19.18
N LYS A 473 -30.56 -23.42 19.00
CA LYS A 473 -29.55 -24.41 19.38
C LYS A 473 -28.31 -24.33 18.49
N GLN A 474 -28.49 -24.16 17.18
CA GLN A 474 -27.37 -23.96 16.25
C GLN A 474 -26.57 -22.69 16.56
N ILE A 475 -27.22 -21.63 17.02
CA ILE A 475 -26.55 -20.38 17.39
C ILE A 475 -25.72 -20.59 18.66
N VAL A 476 -26.27 -21.26 19.67
CA VAL A 476 -25.58 -21.57 20.93
C VAL A 476 -24.38 -22.49 20.69
N ASP A 477 -24.55 -23.54 19.89
CA ASP A 477 -23.47 -24.48 19.56
C ASP A 477 -22.31 -23.76 18.86
N ARG A 478 -22.62 -22.84 17.95
CA ARG A 478 -21.61 -22.10 17.18
C ARG A 478 -20.90 -21.01 17.98
N ILE A 479 -21.59 -20.38 18.93
CA ILE A 479 -20.96 -19.53 19.94
C ILE A 479 -20.03 -20.37 20.82
N GLY A 480 -20.47 -21.57 21.22
CA GLY A 480 -19.67 -22.54 21.96
C GLY A 480 -18.39 -22.93 21.22
N GLU A 481 -18.47 -23.20 19.92
CA GLU A 481 -17.32 -23.44 19.04
C GLU A 481 -16.38 -22.24 18.99
N ILE A 482 -16.86 -21.03 18.71
CA ILE A 482 -16.02 -19.81 18.65
C ILE A 482 -15.26 -19.60 19.97
N ILE A 483 -15.96 -19.76 21.11
CA ILE A 483 -15.35 -19.61 22.43
C ILE A 483 -14.32 -20.74 22.68
N SER A 484 -14.61 -21.97 22.27
CA SER A 484 -13.70 -23.11 22.41
C SER A 484 -12.43 -22.93 21.57
N THR A 485 -12.59 -22.52 20.31
CA THR A 485 -11.50 -22.25 19.38
C THR A 485 -10.62 -21.09 19.87
N ALA A 486 -11.22 -20.00 20.36
CA ALA A 486 -10.48 -18.89 20.96
C ALA A 486 -9.68 -19.34 22.20
N LYS A 487 -10.24 -20.23 23.04
CA LYS A 487 -9.54 -20.82 24.18
C LYS A 487 -8.38 -21.74 23.75
N GLN A 488 -8.55 -22.51 22.67
CA GLN A 488 -7.50 -23.37 22.13
C GLN A 488 -6.36 -22.56 21.51
N ASP A 489 -6.65 -21.48 20.77
CA ASP A 489 -5.64 -20.59 20.21
C ASP A 489 -4.82 -19.88 21.30
N ILE A 490 -5.46 -19.52 22.43
CA ILE A 490 -4.76 -19.03 23.61
C ILE A 490 -3.81 -20.11 24.16
N LYS A 491 -4.27 -21.36 24.31
CA LYS A 491 -3.45 -22.48 24.83
C LYS A 491 -2.32 -22.92 23.89
N ILE A 492 -2.52 -22.95 22.58
CA ILE A 492 -1.48 -23.33 21.61
C ILE A 492 -0.38 -22.27 21.58
N ASN A 493 -0.73 -20.99 21.65
CA ASN A 493 0.24 -19.91 21.79
C ASN A 493 0.97 -19.97 23.15
N GLU A 494 0.32 -20.44 24.23
CA GLU A 494 0.97 -20.71 25.52
C GLU A 494 2.00 -21.87 25.44
N LEU A 495 1.75 -22.90 24.63
CA LEU A 495 2.68 -24.03 24.44
C LEU A 495 3.86 -23.67 23.53
N HIS A 496 3.64 -22.91 22.45
CA HIS A 496 4.73 -22.44 21.60
C HIS A 496 5.63 -21.41 22.29
N GLY A 497 5.10 -20.60 23.22
CA GLY A 497 5.90 -19.72 24.07
C GLY A 497 6.74 -20.44 25.14
N LYS A 498 6.38 -21.68 25.50
CA LYS A 498 7.12 -22.51 26.47
C LYS A 498 8.16 -23.45 25.83
N ASN A 499 8.02 -23.78 24.55
CA ASN A 499 8.88 -24.76 23.87
C ASN A 499 10.09 -24.17 23.13
N VAL A 500 10.53 -22.94 23.45
CA VAL A 500 11.82 -22.39 22.94
C VAL A 500 12.94 -22.49 23.99
N THR A 501 12.66 -22.96 25.19
CA THR A 501 13.71 -23.35 26.13
C THR A 501 14.09 -24.81 25.93
N SER A 502 15.29 -24.99 25.37
CA SER A 502 16.12 -26.21 25.35
C SER A 502 15.92 -27.17 24.18
N SER A 503 17.06 -27.43 23.52
CA SER A 503 17.37 -28.38 22.44
C SER A 503 16.77 -28.12 21.06
N GLU A 504 17.51 -27.41 20.21
CA GLU A 504 17.88 -27.80 18.83
C GLU A 504 18.66 -26.66 18.16
N ILE A 505 19.90 -26.44 18.63
CA ILE A 505 20.94 -25.77 17.84
C ILE A 505 22.00 -26.84 17.57
N HIS A 506 21.74 -27.68 16.57
CA HIS A 506 22.81 -28.28 15.77
C HIS A 506 22.24 -28.74 14.43
N HIS A 507 22.98 -28.43 13.38
CA HIS A 507 22.73 -28.69 11.96
C HIS A 507 21.75 -27.75 11.26
N LEU A 508 22.30 -26.67 10.69
CA LEU A 508 22.56 -26.60 9.25
C LEU A 508 23.31 -25.28 8.95
N TYR A 509 24.52 -25.44 8.42
CA TYR A 509 25.27 -24.41 7.71
C TYR A 509 24.58 -24.04 6.40
#